data_AF-A0A3A9J5Z2-F1
#
_entry.id   AF-A0A3A9J5Z2-F1
#
_cell.length_a   1.000
_cell.length_b   1.000
_cell.length_c   1.000
_cell.angle_alpha   90.00
_cell.angle_beta   90.00
_cell.angle_gamma   90.00
#
_symmetry.space_group_name_H-M   'P 1'
#
loop_
_entity.id
_entity.type
_entity.pdbx_description
1 polymer ?
#
loop_
_entity_poly.entity_id
_entity_poly.type
_entity_poly.pdbx_seq_one_letter_code
_entity_poly.pdbx_strand_id
1 'polypeptide(L)'
;PQPARPLPPPRPATARGQVWRVTLAGHRVTLTTTEAPDGGLASIGLAMARDGAAFRGLMDSFVHVVNLGLARGMPLSDYVQAVAYGQGGPCGTVEGDPEIRRATSVLDWAFRRLACAYLDGAEARHLWPDPSEEDCATGTAPVRADAPQLPLALPAKPSPAARRSRLRLVG
;
A
#
# COMPACT_ATOMS: atom_id res chain seq x y z
N PRO A 1 -36.78 -9.82 -2.92
CA PRO A 1 -35.92 -9.16 -1.89
C PRO A 1 -35.01 -10.17 -1.18
N GLN A 2 -33.70 -10.06 -1.38
CA GLN A 2 -32.74 -10.83 -0.57
C GLN A 2 -32.87 -10.41 0.90
N PRO A 3 -32.85 -11.34 1.87
CA PRO A 3 -32.84 -10.98 3.27
C PRO A 3 -31.57 -10.19 3.58
N ALA A 4 -31.70 -9.13 4.39
CA ALA A 4 -30.57 -8.31 4.81
C ALA A 4 -29.51 -9.19 5.47
N ARG A 5 -28.27 -9.13 4.97
CA ARG A 5 -27.14 -9.82 5.57
C ARG A 5 -26.99 -9.33 7.01
N PRO A 6 -26.92 -10.22 8.02
CA PRO A 6 -26.71 -9.82 9.40
C PRO A 6 -25.46 -8.95 9.52
N LEU A 7 -25.57 -7.85 10.27
CA LEU A 7 -24.41 -7.02 10.62
C LEU A 7 -23.40 -7.90 11.38
N PRO A 8 -22.10 -7.88 10.99
CA PRO A 8 -21.09 -8.60 11.74
C PRO A 8 -21.07 -8.10 13.20
N PRO A 9 -20.74 -8.99 14.16
CA PRO A 9 -20.69 -8.61 15.57
C PRO A 9 -19.72 -7.44 15.76
N PRO A 10 -19.98 -6.56 16.75
CA PRO A 10 -19.08 -5.46 17.08
C PRO A 10 -17.69 -6.02 17.38
N ARG A 11 -16.67 -5.45 16.72
CA ARG A 11 -15.29 -5.87 16.92
C ARG A 11 -14.92 -5.64 18.40
N PRO A 12 -14.27 -6.60 19.09
CA PRO A 12 -13.94 -6.46 20.50
C PRO A 12 -13.14 -5.17 20.77
N ALA A 13 -13.47 -4.50 21.88
CA ALA A 13 -12.98 -3.15 22.24
C ALA A 13 -11.48 -3.08 22.58
N THR A 14 -10.77 -4.21 22.57
CA THR A 14 -9.34 -4.31 22.87
C THR A 14 -8.62 -5.07 21.77
N ALA A 15 -8.68 -4.54 20.55
CA ALA A 15 -7.76 -4.96 19.50
C ALA A 15 -6.34 -4.60 19.96
N ARG A 16 -5.53 -5.62 20.29
CA ARG A 16 -4.09 -5.45 20.45
C ARG A 16 -3.49 -5.08 19.09
N GLY A 17 -2.35 -4.40 19.10
CA GLY A 17 -1.75 -3.92 17.87
C GLY A 17 -0.45 -3.20 18.14
N GLN A 18 0.36 -3.11 17.09
CA GLN A 18 1.67 -2.47 17.13
C GLN A 18 1.65 -1.25 16.23
N VAL A 19 2.49 -0.26 16.58
CA VAL A 19 2.64 0.97 15.81
C VAL A 19 4.12 1.23 15.61
N TRP A 20 4.56 1.23 14.36
CA TRP A 20 5.91 1.61 13.98
C TRP A 20 5.88 2.95 13.26
N ARG A 21 6.77 3.85 13.67
CA ARG A 21 6.96 5.15 13.04
C ARG A 21 8.41 5.26 12.64
N VAL A 22 8.66 5.40 11.34
CA VAL A 22 10.01 5.45 10.77
C VAL A 22 10.14 6.61 9.82
N THR A 23 11.39 6.98 9.53
CA THR A 23 11.72 7.83 8.40
C THR A 23 12.41 6.96 7.35
N LEU A 24 11.79 6.79 6.18
CA LEU A 24 12.35 6.03 5.06
C LEU A 24 12.69 7.01 3.94
N ALA A 25 13.97 7.13 3.60
CA ALA A 25 14.46 8.05 2.57
C ALA A 25 13.87 9.49 2.71
N GLY A 26 13.83 10.00 3.94
CA GLY A 26 13.26 11.32 4.27
C GLY A 26 11.73 11.39 4.39
N HIS A 27 11.01 10.30 4.10
CA HIS A 27 9.55 10.23 4.21
C HIS A 27 9.14 9.62 5.55
N ARG A 28 8.26 10.31 6.29
CA ARG A 28 7.73 9.75 7.55
C ARG A 28 6.63 8.74 7.23
N VAL A 29 6.85 7.51 7.66
CA VAL A 29 5.94 6.38 7.47
C VAL A 29 5.43 5.92 8.83
N THR A 30 4.14 5.61 8.91
CA THR A 30 3.53 4.95 10.07
C THR A 30 2.85 3.66 9.63
N LEU A 31 3.27 2.54 10.18
CA LEU A 31 2.62 1.24 10.06
C LEU A 31 1.87 0.95 11.35
N THR A 32 0.59 0.59 11.24
CA THR A 32 -0.23 0.15 12.36
C THR A 32 -0.77 -1.24 12.10
N THR A 33 -0.93 -2.04 13.14
CA THR A 33 -1.56 -3.35 13.06
C THR A 33 -2.72 -3.46 14.02
N THR A 34 -3.62 -4.38 13.70
CA THR A 34 -4.54 -4.95 14.69
C THR A 34 -4.37 -6.45 14.71
N GLU A 35 -4.47 -7.03 15.90
CA GLU A 35 -4.29 -8.45 16.14
C GLU A 35 -5.64 -9.11 16.42
N ALA A 36 -5.76 -10.34 15.94
CA ALA A 36 -6.85 -11.24 16.28
C ALA A 36 -6.66 -11.77 17.72
N PRO A 37 -7.71 -12.35 18.33
CA PRO A 37 -7.62 -12.86 19.71
C PRO A 37 -6.56 -13.93 19.95
N ASP A 38 -6.13 -14.62 18.88
CA ASP A 38 -5.06 -15.63 18.88
C ASP A 38 -3.65 -15.04 18.73
N GLY A 39 -3.52 -13.72 18.61
CA GLY A 39 -2.25 -13.03 18.38
C GLY A 39 -1.83 -12.95 16.91
N GLY A 40 -2.61 -13.51 16.00
CA GLY A 40 -2.38 -13.39 14.56
C GLY A 40 -2.66 -11.97 14.05
N LEU A 41 -2.05 -11.60 12.92
CA LEU A 41 -2.30 -10.31 12.27
C LEU A 41 -3.71 -10.29 11.67
N ALA A 42 -4.56 -9.37 12.12
CA ALA A 42 -5.94 -9.20 11.63
C ALA A 42 -6.06 -8.11 10.56
N SER A 43 -5.36 -6.99 10.72
CA SER A 43 -5.35 -5.92 9.72
C SER A 43 -4.10 -5.06 9.84
N ILE A 44 -3.81 -4.32 8.77
CA ILE A 44 -2.75 -3.32 8.70
C ILE A 44 -3.32 -1.95 8.34
N GLY A 45 -2.61 -0.90 8.73
CA GLY A 45 -2.78 0.46 8.25
C GLY A 45 -1.42 1.04 7.89
N LEU A 46 -1.35 1.78 6.79
CA LEU A 46 -0.12 2.40 6.33
C LEU A 46 -0.39 3.86 6.00
N ALA A 47 0.40 4.76 6.57
CA ALA A 47 0.29 6.19 6.34
C ALA A 47 1.67 6.79 6.05
N MET A 48 1.70 7.76 5.14
CA MET A 48 2.90 8.50 4.79
C MET A 48 2.64 10.00 4.85
N ALA A 49 3.64 10.77 5.28
CA ALA A 49 3.57 12.22 5.28
C ALA A 49 3.99 12.79 3.92
N ARG A 50 3.21 13.74 3.40
CA ARG A 50 3.53 14.60 2.24
C ARG A 50 3.52 13.93 0.85
N ASP A 51 2.69 12.91 0.64
CA ASP A 51 2.45 12.40 -0.71
C ASP A 51 1.28 13.08 -1.42
N GLY A 52 1.31 13.05 -2.75
CA GLY A 52 0.19 13.50 -3.59
C GLY A 52 -1.07 12.65 -3.42
N ALA A 53 -2.24 13.25 -3.67
CA ALA A 53 -3.53 12.59 -3.48
C ALA A 53 -3.69 11.26 -4.26
N ALA A 54 -3.08 11.15 -5.44
CA ALA A 54 -3.10 9.94 -6.25
C ALA A 54 -2.35 8.77 -5.57
N PHE A 55 -1.17 9.03 -5.03
CA PHE A 55 -0.39 8.02 -4.32
C PHE A 55 -1.08 7.58 -3.03
N ARG A 56 -1.64 8.52 -2.26
CA ARG A 56 -2.44 8.19 -1.07
C ARG A 56 -3.63 7.31 -1.41
N GLY A 57 -4.39 7.65 -2.46
CA GLY A 57 -5.54 6.84 -2.89
C GLY A 57 -5.15 5.43 -3.34
N LEU A 58 -4.01 5.28 -4.02
CA LEU A 58 -3.46 3.97 -4.37
C LEU A 58 -3.08 3.17 -3.11
N MET A 59 -2.41 3.81 -2.15
CA MET A 59 -1.96 3.17 -0.92
C MET A 59 -3.14 2.74 -0.04
N ASP A 60 -4.14 3.60 0.11
CA ASP A 60 -5.39 3.30 0.83
C ASP A 60 -6.11 2.09 0.19
N SER A 61 -6.16 2.04 -1.14
CA SER A 61 -6.76 0.92 -1.89
C SER A 61 -5.96 -0.37 -1.72
N PHE A 62 -4.62 -0.28 -1.75
CA PHE A 62 -3.74 -1.43 -1.53
C PHE A 62 -3.91 -2.02 -0.12
N VAL A 63 -3.87 -1.16 0.91
CA VAL A 63 -4.13 -1.55 2.30
C VAL A 63 -5.52 -2.18 2.44
N HIS A 64 -6.53 -1.67 1.75
CA HIS A 64 -7.87 -2.24 1.74
C HIS A 64 -7.88 -3.67 1.17
N VAL A 65 -7.17 -3.92 0.06
CA VAL A 65 -7.07 -5.26 -0.56
C VAL A 65 -6.34 -6.25 0.34
N VAL A 66 -5.24 -5.84 0.98
CA VAL A 66 -4.50 -6.68 1.93
C VAL A 66 -5.40 -7.06 3.12
N ASN A 67 -6.09 -6.07 3.71
CA ASN A 67 -7.01 -6.31 4.81
C ASN A 67 -8.17 -7.22 4.42
N LEU A 68 -8.65 -7.11 3.18
CA LEU A 68 -9.69 -8.01 2.66
C LEU A 68 -9.19 -9.46 2.60
N GLY A 69 -7.97 -9.71 2.11
CA GLY A 69 -7.47 -11.07 2.02
C GLY A 69 -7.04 -11.66 3.37
N LEU A 70 -6.50 -10.85 4.29
CA LEU A 70 -6.29 -11.26 5.69
C LEU A 70 -7.62 -11.69 6.35
N ALA A 71 -8.69 -10.91 6.15
CA ALA A 71 -10.03 -11.27 6.63
C ALA A 71 -10.63 -12.53 5.95
N ARG A 72 -10.00 -13.04 4.89
CA ARG A 72 -10.36 -14.31 4.21
C ARG A 72 -9.35 -15.42 4.46
N GLY A 73 -8.41 -15.23 5.38
CA GLY A 73 -7.45 -16.26 5.78
C GLY A 73 -6.25 -16.41 4.83
N MET A 74 -5.97 -15.44 3.97
CA MET A 74 -4.73 -15.44 3.19
C MET A 74 -3.54 -15.28 4.16
N PRO A 75 -2.53 -16.16 4.10
CA PRO A 75 -1.43 -16.14 5.06
C PRO A 75 -0.51 -14.94 4.81
N LEU A 76 -0.01 -14.36 5.90
CA LEU A 76 0.90 -13.21 5.82
C LEU A 76 2.16 -13.52 5.01
N SER A 77 2.70 -14.74 5.11
CA SER A 77 3.88 -15.18 4.36
C SER A 77 3.76 -14.97 2.86
N ASP A 78 2.58 -15.22 2.28
CA ASP A 78 2.34 -15.07 0.84
C ASP A 78 2.41 -13.60 0.42
N TYR A 79 1.87 -12.70 1.25
CA TYR A 79 2.00 -11.26 1.02
C TYR A 79 3.43 -10.78 1.14
N VAL A 80 4.15 -11.24 2.18
CA VAL A 80 5.55 -10.87 2.37
C VAL A 80 6.38 -11.32 1.17
N GLN A 81 6.22 -12.56 0.73
CA GLN A 81 6.93 -13.08 -0.44
C GLN A 81 6.59 -12.32 -1.73
N ALA A 82 5.35 -11.85 -1.88
CA ALA A 82 4.92 -11.11 -3.07
C ALA A 82 5.40 -9.65 -3.10
N VAL A 83 5.65 -9.03 -1.94
CA VAL A 83 5.87 -7.57 -1.83
C VAL A 83 7.27 -7.20 -1.36
N ALA A 84 7.95 -8.07 -0.59
CA ALA A 84 9.30 -7.83 -0.11
C ALA A 84 10.27 -7.60 -1.29
N TYR A 85 11.19 -6.66 -1.09
CA TYR A 85 12.14 -6.17 -2.09
C TYR A 85 11.51 -5.57 -3.36
N GLY A 86 10.18 -5.41 -3.37
CA GLY A 86 9.46 -4.71 -4.42
C GLY A 86 9.91 -3.25 -4.51
N GLN A 87 10.11 -2.77 -5.73
CA GLN A 87 10.43 -1.37 -6.02
C GLN A 87 9.16 -0.57 -6.31
N GLY A 88 9.18 0.71 -5.97
CA GLY A 88 8.07 1.64 -6.20
C GLY A 88 7.93 2.63 -5.06
N GLY A 89 8.23 3.91 -5.35
CA GLY A 89 8.22 4.97 -4.34
C GLY A 89 9.60 5.20 -3.70
N PRO A 90 9.66 5.84 -2.52
CA PRO A 90 10.92 6.17 -1.86
C PRO A 90 11.73 4.93 -1.49
N CYS A 91 13.03 4.95 -1.75
CA CYS A 91 13.99 3.88 -1.48
C CYS A 91 15.16 4.40 -0.65
N GLY A 92 15.62 3.63 0.33
CA GLY A 92 16.86 3.94 1.01
C GLY A 92 16.84 3.61 2.49
N THR A 93 17.64 4.36 3.25
CA THR A 93 17.83 4.16 4.69
C THR A 93 16.52 4.32 5.45
N VAL A 94 16.33 3.45 6.43
CA VAL A 94 15.21 3.43 7.37
C VAL A 94 15.73 3.83 8.75
N GLU A 95 15.19 4.91 9.29
CA GLU A 95 15.50 5.41 10.63
C GLU A 95 14.33 5.13 11.58
N GLY A 96 14.64 4.69 12.80
CA GLY A 96 13.64 4.37 13.83
C GLY A 96 13.21 2.90 13.87
N ASP A 97 13.72 2.07 12.96
CA ASP A 97 13.59 0.63 13.01
C ASP A 97 14.93 -0.01 13.40
N PRO A 98 15.02 -0.78 14.50
CA PRO A 98 16.27 -1.40 14.89
C PRO A 98 16.68 -2.56 13.97
N GLU A 99 15.70 -3.29 13.40
CA GLU A 99 15.91 -4.53 12.66
C GLU A 99 16.21 -4.29 11.19
N ILE A 100 15.45 -3.39 10.55
CA ILE A 100 15.53 -3.10 9.11
C ILE A 100 16.12 -1.71 8.94
N ARG A 101 17.35 -1.62 8.40
CA ARG A 101 18.05 -0.33 8.25
C ARG A 101 17.95 0.23 6.84
N ARG A 102 17.50 -0.57 5.87
CA ARG A 102 17.32 -0.14 4.48
C ARG A 102 16.16 -0.88 3.83
N ALA A 103 15.46 -0.22 2.91
CA ALA A 103 14.36 -0.82 2.19
C ALA A 103 14.24 -0.32 0.75
N THR A 104 13.76 -1.19 -0.14
CA THR A 104 13.59 -0.92 -1.57
C THR A 104 12.35 -0.07 -1.88
N SER A 105 11.40 -0.06 -0.95
CA SER A 105 10.19 0.77 -0.99
C SER A 105 9.56 0.83 0.40
N VAL A 106 8.53 1.67 0.56
CA VAL A 106 7.74 1.72 1.79
C VAL A 106 6.95 0.42 2.02
N LEU A 107 6.46 -0.19 0.94
CA LEU A 107 5.77 -1.48 1.01
C LEU A 107 6.73 -2.61 1.39
N ASP A 108 7.93 -2.62 0.83
CA ASP A 108 9.00 -3.56 1.21
C ASP A 108 9.29 -3.47 2.72
N TRP A 109 9.57 -2.26 3.23
CA TRP A 109 9.78 -2.06 4.67
C TRP A 109 8.60 -2.57 5.50
N ALA A 110 7.36 -2.20 5.11
CA ALA A 110 6.17 -2.58 5.86
C ALA A 110 6.00 -4.11 5.95
N PHE A 111 6.13 -4.84 4.85
CA PHE A 111 5.94 -6.29 4.86
C PHE A 111 7.10 -7.05 5.51
N ARG A 112 8.35 -6.63 5.31
CA ARG A 112 9.47 -7.21 6.06
C ARG A 112 9.34 -6.93 7.56
N ARG A 113 8.83 -5.76 7.94
CA ARG A 113 8.57 -5.45 9.35
C ARG A 113 7.51 -6.38 9.94
N LEU A 114 6.41 -6.61 9.21
CA LEU A 114 5.36 -7.55 9.62
C LEU A 114 5.89 -8.98 9.71
N ALA A 115 6.75 -9.41 8.78
CA ALA A 115 7.37 -10.72 8.82
C ALA A 115 8.18 -10.92 10.12
N CYS A 116 9.00 -9.93 10.47
CA CYS A 116 9.75 -9.99 11.72
C CYS A 116 8.84 -10.03 12.97
N ALA A 117 7.73 -9.30 12.95
CA ALA A 117 6.84 -9.19 14.10
C ALA A 117 5.93 -10.41 14.29
N TYR A 118 5.52 -11.07 13.20
CA TYR A 118 4.47 -12.11 13.22
C TYR A 118 4.90 -13.48 12.69
N LEU A 119 6.02 -13.59 11.97
CA LEU A 119 6.50 -14.86 11.41
C LEU A 119 7.79 -15.34 12.09
N ASP A 120 8.79 -14.47 12.20
CA ASP A 120 10.18 -14.91 12.40
C ASP A 120 10.82 -14.49 13.73
N GLY A 121 10.16 -13.64 14.51
CA GLY A 121 10.65 -13.21 15.83
C GLY A 121 12.07 -12.61 15.77
N ALA A 122 12.93 -12.99 16.73
CA ALA A 122 14.27 -12.40 16.90
C ALA A 122 15.29 -12.79 15.80
N GLU A 123 15.03 -13.84 15.00
CA GLU A 123 15.93 -14.33 13.95
C GLU A 123 15.67 -13.65 12.59
N ALA A 124 14.75 -12.69 12.54
CA ALA A 124 14.23 -12.15 11.29
C ALA A 124 15.27 -11.42 10.42
N ARG A 125 16.33 -10.84 11.00
CA ARG A 125 17.41 -10.19 10.21
C ARG A 125 18.12 -11.17 9.26
N HIS A 126 18.26 -12.43 9.65
CA HIS A 126 18.93 -13.42 8.80
C HIS A 126 18.02 -13.84 7.64
N LEU A 127 16.71 -13.88 7.88
CA LEU A 127 15.71 -14.25 6.89
C LEU A 127 15.38 -13.10 5.91
N TRP A 128 15.54 -11.86 6.36
CA TRP A 128 15.20 -10.65 5.60
C TRP A 128 16.36 -9.64 5.58
N PRO A 129 17.50 -9.96 4.93
CA PRO A 129 18.66 -9.09 4.90
C PRO A 129 18.35 -7.72 4.26
N ASP A 130 19.04 -6.68 4.73
CA ASP A 130 18.90 -5.36 4.13
C ASP A 130 19.44 -5.34 2.69
N PRO A 131 18.72 -4.70 1.75
CA PRO A 131 19.18 -4.57 0.37
C PRO A 131 20.44 -3.70 0.29
N SER A 132 21.23 -3.89 -0.76
CA SER A 132 22.40 -3.06 -1.04
C SER A 132 21.99 -1.64 -1.48
N GLU A 133 22.96 -0.73 -1.58
CA GLU A 133 22.71 0.60 -2.13
C GLU A 133 22.35 0.55 -3.62
N GLU A 134 22.93 -0.39 -4.37
CA GLU A 134 22.68 -0.59 -5.80
C GLU A 134 21.25 -1.08 -6.06
N ASP A 135 20.75 -1.99 -5.20
CA ASP A 135 19.35 -2.46 -5.26
C ASP A 135 18.35 -1.30 -5.12
N CYS A 136 18.73 -0.25 -4.38
CA CYS A 136 17.95 0.97 -4.25
C CYS A 136 18.13 1.96 -5.40
N ALA A 137 19.33 2.05 -5.97
CA ALA A 137 19.64 2.95 -7.06
C ALA A 137 18.88 2.60 -8.34
N THR A 138 18.67 1.30 -8.59
CA THR A 138 18.11 0.80 -9.86
C THR A 138 16.63 1.18 -10.08
N GLY A 139 15.87 1.45 -9.00
CA GLY A 139 14.46 1.84 -9.06
C GLY A 139 14.20 3.35 -9.09
N THR A 140 15.24 4.17 -8.93
CA THR A 140 15.09 5.62 -8.72
C THR A 140 15.34 6.39 -10.01
N ALA A 141 14.47 6.23 -11.02
CA ALA A 141 14.30 7.32 -11.98
C ALA A 141 13.58 8.45 -11.23
N PRO A 142 14.16 9.66 -11.10
CA PRO A 142 13.49 10.74 -10.39
C PRO A 142 12.24 11.14 -11.17
N VAL A 143 11.07 10.72 -10.69
CA VAL A 143 9.82 11.38 -11.06
C VAL A 143 9.88 12.75 -10.39
N ARG A 144 10.34 13.76 -11.13
CA ARG A 144 10.21 15.15 -10.72
C ARG A 144 8.74 15.38 -10.39
N ALA A 145 8.43 15.64 -9.12
CA ALA A 145 7.09 16.06 -8.69
C ALA A 145 6.62 17.35 -9.40
N ASP A 146 7.57 18.06 -10.02
CA ASP A 146 7.40 19.29 -10.79
C ASP A 146 7.62 19.09 -12.30
N ALA A 147 7.61 17.83 -12.78
CA ALA A 147 7.59 17.59 -14.21
C ALA A 147 6.25 18.15 -14.74
N PRO A 148 6.25 19.08 -15.71
CA PRO A 148 5.01 19.52 -16.31
C PRO A 148 4.31 18.26 -16.81
N GLN A 149 3.08 18.04 -16.36
CA GLN A 149 2.24 17.01 -16.94
C GLN A 149 2.16 17.33 -18.42
N LEU A 150 2.93 16.58 -19.22
CA LEU A 150 2.86 16.68 -20.67
C LEU A 150 1.38 16.55 -21.01
N PRO A 151 0.78 17.52 -21.71
CA PRO A 151 -0.60 17.41 -22.11
C PRO A 151 -0.75 16.06 -22.79
N LEU A 152 -1.60 15.19 -22.25
CA LEU A 152 -2.02 13.98 -22.94
C LEU A 152 -2.43 14.44 -24.33
N ALA A 153 -1.65 14.06 -25.34
CA ALA A 153 -1.95 14.35 -26.73
C ALA A 153 -3.18 13.52 -27.09
N LEU A 154 -4.34 13.99 -26.65
CA LEU A 154 -5.63 13.45 -27.06
C LEU A 154 -5.64 13.60 -28.58
N PRO A 155 -5.73 12.49 -29.34
CA PRO A 155 -5.87 12.61 -30.77
C PRO A 155 -7.12 13.46 -31.02
N ALA A 156 -6.95 14.55 -31.77
CA ALA A 156 -8.03 15.42 -32.20
C ALA A 156 -8.95 14.68 -33.17
N LYS A 157 -9.74 13.73 -32.66
CA LYS A 157 -10.87 13.19 -33.38
C LYS A 157 -12.07 14.05 -32.99
N PRO A 158 -12.73 14.73 -33.94
CA PRO A 158 -13.97 15.41 -33.63
C PRO A 158 -14.96 14.37 -33.10
N SER A 159 -15.48 14.62 -31.90
CA SER A 159 -16.59 13.86 -31.33
C SER A 159 -17.69 13.77 -32.38
N PRO A 160 -18.25 12.59 -32.71
CA PRO A 160 -19.32 12.50 -33.68
C PRO A 160 -20.51 13.25 -33.09
N ALA A 161 -20.72 14.47 -33.58
CA ALA A 161 -21.85 15.30 -33.20
C ALA A 161 -23.12 14.48 -33.37
N ALA A 162 -23.85 14.32 -32.26
CA ALA A 162 -25.14 13.67 -32.21
C ALA A 162 -26.03 14.23 -33.33
N ARG A 163 -26.30 13.39 -34.34
CA ARG A 163 -27.17 13.67 -35.46
C ARG A 163 -28.60 13.79 -34.92
N ARG A 164 -28.96 14.97 -34.39
CA ARG A 164 -30.34 15.28 -34.01
C ARG A 164 -31.17 15.28 -35.29
N SER A 165 -31.85 14.18 -35.56
CA SER A 165 -32.86 14.11 -36.61
C SER A 165 -33.97 15.10 -36.27
N ARG A 166 -34.15 16.11 -37.12
CA ARG A 166 -35.33 16.98 -37.09
C ARG A 166 -36.55 16.11 -37.40
N LEU A 167 -37.32 15.76 -36.37
CA LEU A 167 -38.68 15.27 -36.56
C LEU A 167 -39.51 16.46 -37.05
N ARG A 168 -40.02 16.36 -38.29
CA ARG A 168 -41.02 17.28 -38.82
C ARG A 168 -42.37 16.90 -38.22
N LEU A 169 -43.02 17.88 -37.58
CA LEU A 169 -44.42 17.82 -37.19
C LEU A 169 -45.27 17.83 -38.47
N VAL A 170 -46.16 16.85 -38.64
CA VAL A 170 -47.19 16.81 -39.68
C VAL A 170 -48.50 16.47 -38.99
N GLY A 171 -49.50 17.34 -39.17
CA GLY A 171 -50.88 17.14 -38.72
C GLY A 171 -51.24 17.99 -37.52
#